data_AF-A0A074S0J3-F1
#
_entry.id   AF-A0A074S0J3-F1
#
_cell.length_a   1.000
_cell.length_b   1.000
_cell.length_c   1.000
_cell.angle_alpha   90.00
_cell.angle_beta   90.00
_cell.angle_gamma   90.00
#
_symmetry.space_group_name_H-M   'P 1'
#
loop_
_entity.id
_entity.type
_entity.pdbx_description
1 polymer ?
#
loop_
_entity_poly.entity_id
_entity_poly.type
_entity_poly.pdbx_seq_one_letter_code
_entity_poly.pdbx_strand_id
1 'polypeptide(L)'
;MTDELKLASDQLCVAWNNYQRVCSNLENHLSQRPFGASSFPSEVCRLLDTEVDLVSSYEPRIQEIKIAVRRARNYSSGIAPINTLPPEILTRIFQLVLAPPCNLHLLSDDDDEHYPRYPDYLTHVCSQWRRIAISSRSLWCHIDLSCHEIYSVGLAARARAHVARSGELPLELHILFRQ
;
A
#
# COMPACT_ATOMS: atom_id res chain seq x y z
N MET A 1 -2.09 4.54 -28.25
CA MET A 1 -1.86 4.43 -26.80
C MET A 1 -2.77 3.39 -26.11
N THR A 2 -4.10 3.49 -26.15
CA THR A 2 -4.98 2.47 -25.53
C THR A 2 -4.92 1.12 -26.25
N ASP A 3 -4.83 1.14 -27.58
CA ASP A 3 -4.75 -0.09 -28.38
C ASP A 3 -3.37 -0.75 -28.32
N GLU A 4 -2.31 0.06 -28.21
CA GLU A 4 -0.95 -0.43 -27.95
C GLU A 4 -0.83 -1.11 -26.58
N LEU A 5 -1.46 -0.54 -25.55
CA LEU A 5 -1.50 -1.14 -24.21
C LEU A 5 -2.23 -2.49 -24.23
N LYS A 6 -3.37 -2.57 -24.93
CA LYS A 6 -4.13 -3.82 -25.08
C LYS A 6 -3.30 -4.87 -25.79
N LEU A 7 -2.69 -4.52 -26.93
CA LEU A 7 -1.84 -5.44 -27.69
C LEU A 7 -0.67 -5.96 -26.85
N ALA A 8 0.03 -5.09 -26.12
CA ALA A 8 1.13 -5.48 -25.25
C ALA A 8 0.66 -6.39 -24.10
N SER A 9 -0.51 -6.12 -23.53
CA SER A 9 -1.13 -6.95 -22.49
C SER A 9 -1.48 -8.34 -23.02
N ASP A 10 -2.04 -8.43 -24.23
CA ASP A 10 -2.41 -9.70 -24.86
C ASP A 10 -1.17 -10.55 -25.16
N GLN A 11 -0.11 -9.93 -25.71
CA GLN A 11 1.16 -10.60 -25.97
C GLN A 11 1.80 -11.13 -24.69
N LEU A 12 1.81 -10.32 -23.61
CA LEU A 12 2.33 -10.75 -22.32
C LEU A 12 1.53 -11.93 -21.75
N CYS A 13 0.21 -11.87 -21.84
CA CYS A 13 -0.67 -12.95 -21.38
C CYS A 13 -0.38 -14.27 -22.11
N VAL A 14 -0.26 -14.22 -23.44
CA VAL A 14 0.06 -15.41 -24.25
C VAL A 14 1.44 -15.97 -23.88
N ALA A 15 2.46 -15.11 -23.76
CA ALA A 15 3.81 -15.52 -23.38
C ALA A 15 3.85 -16.14 -21.98
N TRP A 16 3.15 -15.55 -21.02
CA TRP A 16 3.08 -16.03 -19.64
C TRP A 16 2.38 -17.39 -19.55
N ASN A 17 1.25 -17.57 -20.24
CA ASN A 17 0.53 -18.84 -20.29
C ASN A 17 1.39 -19.95 -20.91
N ASN A 18 2.16 -19.61 -21.96
CA ASN A 18 3.10 -20.55 -22.57
C ASN A 18 4.22 -20.94 -21.59
N TYR A 19 4.80 -19.97 -20.88
CA TYR A 19 5.85 -20.21 -19.90
C TYR A 19 5.34 -21.11 -18.75
N GLN A 20 4.18 -20.78 -18.18
CA GLN A 20 3.55 -21.59 -17.12
C GLN A 20 3.28 -23.03 -17.59
N ARG A 21 2.77 -23.22 -18.82
CA ARG A 21 2.55 -24.54 -19.39
C ARG A 21 3.85 -25.35 -19.50
N VAL A 22 4.95 -24.73 -19.93
CA VAL A 22 6.25 -25.41 -20.03
C VAL A 22 6.75 -25.83 -18.64
N CYS A 23 6.64 -24.96 -17.63
CA CYS A 23 7.01 -25.28 -16.25
C CYS A 23 6.18 -26.43 -15.69
N SER A 24 4.85 -26.42 -15.88
CA SER A 24 3.98 -27.53 -15.43
C SER A 24 4.26 -28.84 -16.17
N ASN A 25 4.58 -28.79 -17.46
CA ASN A 25 4.99 -29.99 -18.20
C ASN A 25 6.30 -30.54 -17.64
N LEU A 26 7.27 -29.67 -17.36
CA LEU A 26 8.55 -30.06 -16.74
C LEU A 26 8.32 -30.73 -15.38
N GLU A 27 7.50 -30.14 -14.52
CA GLU A 27 7.12 -30.71 -13.22
C GLU A 27 6.50 -32.11 -13.39
N ASN A 28 5.50 -32.26 -14.26
CA ASN A 28 4.86 -33.55 -14.53
C ASN A 28 5.85 -34.61 -15.02
N HIS A 29 6.79 -34.25 -15.89
CA HIS A 29 7.84 -35.15 -16.36
C HIS A 29 8.78 -35.59 -15.23
N LEU A 30 9.11 -34.69 -14.30
CA LEU A 30 9.94 -34.99 -13.13
C LEU A 30 9.19 -35.90 -12.14
N SER A 31 7.88 -35.68 -11.94
CA SER A 31 7.04 -36.47 -11.03
C SER A 31 6.74 -37.89 -11.52
N GLN A 32 6.73 -38.13 -12.84
CA GLN A 32 6.42 -39.46 -13.42
C GLN A 32 7.66 -40.37 -13.54
N ARG A 33 8.83 -39.94 -13.06
CA ARG A 33 10.08 -40.68 -13.22
C ARG A 33 10.10 -41.91 -12.28
N PRO A 34 10.36 -43.13 -12.79
CA PRO A 34 10.30 -44.34 -11.98
C PRO A 34 11.36 -44.35 -10.86
N PHE A 35 10.95 -44.86 -9.68
CA PHE A 35 11.83 -45.08 -8.54
C PHE A 35 13.02 -45.96 -8.94
N GLY A 36 14.24 -45.41 -8.82
CA GLY A 36 15.49 -46.13 -9.13
C GLY A 36 16.23 -45.67 -10.39
N ALA A 37 15.70 -44.71 -11.17
CA ALA A 37 16.49 -44.04 -12.19
C ALA A 37 17.61 -43.23 -11.50
N SER A 38 18.84 -43.32 -12.02
CA SER A 38 20.03 -42.62 -11.53
C SER A 38 19.75 -41.17 -11.13
N SER A 39 20.43 -40.69 -10.07
CA SER A 39 20.28 -39.34 -9.51
C SER A 39 20.15 -38.30 -10.61
N PHE A 40 19.35 -37.25 -10.39
CA PHE A 40 19.22 -36.16 -11.35
C PHE A 40 20.60 -35.75 -11.89
N PRO A 41 20.78 -35.65 -13.21
CA PRO A 41 21.97 -35.02 -13.76
C PRO A 41 22.10 -33.65 -13.09
N SER A 42 23.25 -33.35 -12.50
CA SER A 42 23.51 -32.09 -11.78
C SER A 42 23.10 -30.85 -12.61
N GLU A 43 23.16 -30.97 -13.93
CA GLU A 43 22.72 -29.97 -14.90
C GLU A 43 21.22 -29.60 -14.79
N VAL A 44 20.35 -30.58 -14.52
CA VAL A 44 18.90 -30.33 -14.39
C VAL A 44 18.58 -29.58 -13.10
N CYS A 45 19.25 -29.92 -11.99
CA CYS A 45 19.11 -29.19 -10.74
C CYS A 45 19.58 -27.74 -10.89
N ARG A 46 20.76 -27.52 -11.50
CA ARG A 46 21.27 -26.17 -11.76
C ARG A 46 20.38 -25.33 -12.65
N LEU A 47 19.77 -25.96 -13.67
CA LEU A 47 18.81 -25.29 -14.54
C LEU A 47 17.56 -24.86 -13.75
N LEU A 48 17.03 -25.75 -12.89
CA LEU A 48 15.89 -25.43 -12.05
C LEU A 48 16.19 -24.29 -11.06
N ASP A 49 17.37 -24.31 -10.42
CA ASP A 49 17.79 -23.24 -9.52
C ASP A 49 17.88 -21.90 -10.27
N THR A 50 18.45 -21.91 -11.49
CA THR A 50 18.53 -20.71 -12.34
C THR A 50 17.15 -20.20 -12.75
N GLU A 51 16.21 -21.09 -13.06
CA GLU A 51 14.83 -20.70 -13.37
C GLU A 51 14.09 -20.13 -12.15
N VAL A 52 14.31 -20.69 -10.95
CA VAL A 52 13.75 -20.13 -9.71
C VAL A 52 14.27 -18.71 -9.45
N ASP A 53 15.57 -18.50 -9.63
CA ASP A 53 16.18 -17.16 -9.52
C ASP A 53 15.62 -16.20 -10.58
N LEU A 54 15.44 -16.68 -11.82
CA LEU A 54 14.88 -15.90 -12.91
C LEU A 54 13.43 -15.49 -12.63
N VAL A 55 12.57 -16.41 -12.19
CA VAL A 55 11.17 -16.11 -11.84
C VAL A 55 11.11 -15.13 -10.68
N SER A 56 11.98 -15.29 -9.69
CA SER A 56 12.11 -14.35 -8.56
C SER A 56 12.47 -12.94 -9.03
N SER A 57 13.26 -12.82 -10.10
CA SER A 57 13.62 -11.52 -10.70
C SER A 57 12.47 -10.80 -11.40
N TYR A 58 11.38 -11.50 -11.74
CA TYR A 58 10.20 -10.88 -12.37
C TYR A 58 9.31 -10.13 -11.37
N GLU A 59 9.28 -10.54 -10.11
CA GLU A 59 8.47 -9.89 -9.07
C GLU A 59 8.71 -8.37 -8.99
N PRO A 60 9.96 -7.86 -8.87
CA PRO A 60 10.19 -6.42 -8.84
C PRO A 60 9.72 -5.72 -10.12
N ARG A 61 9.89 -6.33 -11.30
CA ARG A 61 9.42 -5.76 -12.58
C ARG A 61 7.89 -5.67 -12.62
N ILE A 62 7.20 -6.70 -12.13
CA ILE A 62 5.73 -6.70 -12.02
C ILE A 62 5.29 -5.59 -11.06
N GLN A 63 5.99 -5.40 -9.94
CA GLN A 63 5.70 -4.32 -9.00
C GLN A 63 5.90 -2.94 -9.64
N GLU A 64 6.95 -2.74 -10.42
CA GLU A 64 7.18 -1.50 -11.18
C GLU A 64 6.04 -1.20 -12.15
N ILE A 65 5.59 -2.20 -12.92
CA ILE A 65 4.45 -2.07 -13.84
C ILE A 65 3.17 -1.70 -13.06
N LYS A 66 2.89 -2.38 -11.94
CA LYS A 66 1.75 -2.08 -11.07
C LYS A 66 1.80 -0.63 -10.56
N ILE A 67 2.98 -0.15 -10.15
CA ILE A 67 3.18 1.23 -9.69
C ILE A 67 2.89 2.21 -10.83
N ALA A 68 3.41 1.97 -12.03
CA ALA A 68 3.19 2.82 -13.20
C ALA A 68 1.70 2.93 -13.55
N VAL A 69 0.98 1.81 -13.61
CA VAL A 69 -0.47 1.78 -13.91
C VAL A 69 -1.27 2.51 -12.83
N ARG A 70 -0.97 2.27 -11.54
CA ARG A 70 -1.63 2.97 -10.42
C ARG A 70 -1.40 4.48 -10.49
N ARG A 71 -0.18 4.92 -10.81
CA ARG A 71 0.14 6.34 -10.99
C ARG A 71 -0.67 6.93 -12.15
N ALA A 72 -0.63 6.30 -13.32
CA ALA A 72 -1.38 6.77 -14.49
C ALA A 72 -2.89 6.91 -14.18
N ARG A 73 -3.47 5.93 -13.48
CA ARG A 73 -4.87 5.99 -13.04
C ARG A 73 -5.12 7.15 -12.06
N ASN A 74 -4.26 7.32 -11.07
CA ASN A 74 -4.43 8.34 -10.02
C ASN A 74 -4.22 9.77 -10.53
N TYR A 75 -3.37 9.98 -11.54
CA TYR A 75 -3.14 11.30 -12.13
C TYR A 75 -4.06 11.61 -13.32
N SER A 76 -4.89 10.65 -13.75
CA SER A 76 -5.88 10.88 -14.79
C SER A 76 -7.05 11.69 -14.23
N SER A 77 -7.23 12.91 -14.74
CA SER A 77 -8.29 13.84 -14.32
C SER A 77 -9.70 13.29 -14.52
N GLY A 78 -9.91 12.40 -15.49
CA GLY A 78 -11.20 11.75 -15.73
C GLY A 78 -11.51 10.57 -14.80
N ILE A 79 -10.50 10.02 -14.10
CA ILE A 79 -10.67 8.84 -13.23
C ILE A 79 -10.58 9.22 -11.76
N ALA A 80 -9.64 10.11 -11.42
CA ALA A 80 -9.46 10.62 -10.07
C ALA A 80 -9.43 12.16 -10.08
N PRO A 81 -10.59 12.82 -10.28
CA PRO A 81 -10.65 14.29 -10.39
C PRO A 81 -10.07 15.00 -9.18
N ILE A 82 -10.21 14.42 -7.98
CA ILE A 82 -9.69 14.98 -6.73
C ILE A 82 -8.17 15.16 -6.73
N ASN A 83 -7.44 14.36 -7.49
CA ASN A 83 -5.98 14.45 -7.60
C ASN A 83 -5.51 15.57 -8.55
N THR A 84 -6.44 16.22 -9.27
CA THR A 84 -6.15 17.41 -10.07
C THR A 84 -6.10 18.69 -9.23
N LEU A 85 -6.61 18.63 -8.00
CA LEU A 85 -6.58 19.76 -7.09
C LEU A 85 -5.13 20.14 -6.72
N PRO A 86 -4.83 21.44 -6.59
CA PRO A 86 -3.55 21.88 -6.05
C PRO A 86 -3.29 21.29 -4.65
N PRO A 87 -2.03 21.02 -4.29
CA PRO A 87 -1.67 20.48 -2.97
C PRO A 87 -2.23 21.27 -1.79
N GLU A 88 -2.37 22.58 -1.93
CA GLU A 88 -2.89 23.50 -0.92
C GLU A 88 -4.38 23.26 -0.68
N ILE A 89 -5.14 23.03 -1.76
CA ILE A 89 -6.58 22.74 -1.69
C ILE A 89 -6.81 21.36 -1.08
N LEU A 90 -6.03 20.36 -1.50
CA LEU A 90 -6.07 19.02 -0.89
C LEU A 90 -5.72 19.08 0.60
N THR A 91 -4.70 19.83 0.99
CA THR A 91 -4.34 20.04 2.39
C THR A 91 -5.48 20.70 3.16
N ARG A 92 -6.15 21.71 2.58
CA ARG A 92 -7.30 22.34 3.21
C ARG A 92 -8.46 21.37 3.40
N ILE A 93 -8.75 20.52 2.42
CA ILE A 93 -9.74 19.45 2.55
C ILE A 93 -9.36 18.50 3.68
N PHE A 94 -8.08 18.08 3.74
CA PHE A 94 -7.58 17.23 4.82
C PHE A 94 -7.81 17.85 6.20
N GLN A 95 -7.52 19.15 6.36
CA GLN A 95 -7.78 19.88 7.61
C GLN A 95 -9.26 19.96 7.98
N LEU A 96 -10.17 19.92 7.00
CA LEU A 96 -11.62 19.96 7.25
C LEU A 96 -12.17 18.59 7.64
N VAL A 97 -11.63 17.51 7.06
CA VAL A 97 -12.09 16.13 7.29
C VAL A 97 -11.50 15.54 8.57
N LEU A 98 -10.25 15.86 8.88
CA LEU A 98 -9.68 15.61 10.20
C LEU A 98 -10.37 16.60 11.15
N ALA A 99 -11.38 16.13 11.89
CA ALA A 99 -12.22 17.01 12.69
C ALA A 99 -11.42 17.92 13.63
N PRO A 100 -12.03 19.01 14.11
CA PRO A 100 -11.38 19.90 15.04
C PRO A 100 -10.88 19.12 16.27
N PRO A 101 -9.68 19.49 16.78
CA PRO A 101 -9.20 19.13 18.09
C PRO A 101 -10.31 19.01 19.14
N CYS A 102 -10.23 18.02 20.03
CA CYS A 102 -11.10 17.85 21.20
C CYS A 102 -12.48 17.20 20.97
N ASN A 103 -12.86 16.75 19.77
CA ASN A 103 -14.17 16.11 19.53
C ASN A 103 -14.22 14.60 19.81
N LEU A 104 -13.31 14.08 20.64
CA LEU A 104 -13.38 12.71 21.13
C LEU A 104 -14.63 12.45 22.01
N HIS A 105 -15.38 13.48 22.41
CA HIS A 105 -16.68 13.34 23.08
C HIS A 105 -17.81 12.82 22.17
N LEU A 106 -17.61 12.77 20.85
CA LEU A 106 -18.52 12.07 19.93
C LEU A 106 -18.21 10.57 19.83
N LEU A 107 -17.23 10.07 20.60
CA LEU A 107 -17.02 8.65 20.83
C LEU A 107 -18.11 8.11 21.79
N SER A 108 -19.37 8.23 21.38
CA SER A 108 -20.49 7.57 22.06
C SER A 108 -20.31 6.07 21.91
N ASP A 109 -20.48 5.28 22.97
CA ASP A 109 -20.44 3.81 22.88
C ASP A 109 -21.53 3.22 21.95
N ASP A 110 -22.49 4.03 21.48
CA ASP A 110 -23.66 3.60 20.71
C ASP A 110 -23.56 3.72 19.18
N ASP A 111 -22.55 4.39 18.61
CA ASP A 111 -22.42 4.52 17.14
C ASP A 111 -21.39 3.52 16.57
N ASP A 112 -21.85 2.53 15.82
CA ASP A 112 -21.04 1.45 15.22
C ASP A 112 -20.03 1.95 14.15
N GLU A 113 -20.00 3.25 13.82
CA GLU A 113 -19.17 3.84 12.75
C GLU A 113 -18.18 4.89 13.28
N HIS A 114 -17.33 4.49 14.22
CA HIS A 114 -16.20 5.31 14.67
C HIS A 114 -15.07 5.31 13.63
N TYR A 115 -15.19 6.17 12.61
CA TYR A 115 -14.06 6.44 11.71
C TYR A 115 -12.93 7.13 12.50
N PRO A 116 -11.75 6.50 12.63
CA PRO A 116 -10.67 7.12 13.37
C PRO A 116 -10.16 8.34 12.58
N ARG A 117 -10.31 9.54 13.15
CA ARG A 117 -10.03 10.83 12.49
C ARG A 117 -8.54 11.17 12.45
N TYR A 118 -7.68 10.20 12.14
CA TYR A 118 -6.24 10.39 12.14
C TYR A 118 -5.69 10.68 10.74
N PRO A 119 -4.67 11.56 10.64
CA PRO A 119 -4.02 11.88 9.36
C PRO A 119 -3.40 10.66 8.67
N ASP A 120 -3.07 9.58 9.39
CA ASP A 120 -2.51 8.35 8.82
C ASP A 120 -3.39 7.75 7.72
N TYR A 121 -4.73 7.78 7.85
CA TYR A 121 -5.65 7.24 6.84
C TYR A 121 -5.49 7.93 5.48
N LEU A 122 -5.27 9.24 5.48
CA LEU A 122 -5.02 10.01 4.27
C LEU A 122 -3.75 9.54 3.56
N THR A 123 -2.77 9.03 4.32
CA THR A 123 -1.52 8.47 3.78
C THR A 123 -1.68 7.10 3.10
N HIS A 124 -2.81 6.43 3.30
CA HIS A 124 -3.08 5.12 2.71
C HIS A 124 -3.87 5.16 1.40
N VAL A 125 -4.47 6.32 1.04
CA VAL A 125 -5.30 6.46 -0.16
C VAL A 125 -4.50 6.31 -1.46
N CYS A 126 -3.50 7.18 -1.68
CA CYS A 126 -2.62 7.10 -2.84
C CYS A 126 -1.26 7.78 -2.56
N SER A 127 -0.30 7.61 -3.48
CA SER A 127 1.04 8.19 -3.32
C SER A 127 1.03 9.72 -3.27
N GLN A 128 0.11 10.38 -3.98
CA GLN A 128 -0.03 11.84 -3.96
C GLN A 128 -0.56 12.32 -2.61
N TRP A 129 -1.63 11.70 -2.10
CA TRP A 129 -2.20 12.04 -0.80
C TRP A 129 -1.20 11.78 0.33
N ARG A 130 -0.47 10.66 0.27
CA ARG A 130 0.63 10.36 1.20
C ARG A 130 1.66 11.46 1.21
N ARG A 131 2.15 11.87 0.03
CA ARG A 131 3.15 12.94 -0.08
C ARG A 131 2.66 14.24 0.54
N ILE A 132 1.44 14.67 0.16
CA ILE A 132 0.83 15.91 0.65
C ILE A 132 0.62 15.84 2.16
N ALA A 133 -0.06 14.80 2.64
CA ALA A 133 -0.37 14.62 4.05
C ALA A 133 0.89 14.59 4.91
N ILE A 134 1.92 13.83 4.53
CA ILE A 134 3.20 13.78 5.27
C ILE A 134 3.93 15.14 5.24
N SER A 135 3.92 15.86 4.12
CA SER A 135 4.58 17.17 4.03
C SER A 135 3.85 18.27 4.79
N SER A 136 2.55 18.13 5.02
CA SER A 136 1.71 19.12 5.68
C SER A 136 1.78 18.97 7.19
N ARG A 137 2.84 19.54 7.79
CA ARG A 137 3.13 19.47 9.24
C ARG A 137 1.93 19.80 10.14
N SER A 138 1.10 20.76 9.73
CA SER A 138 -0.10 21.17 10.47
C SER A 138 -1.09 20.03 10.73
N LEU A 139 -1.14 19.01 9.86
CA LEU A 139 -2.04 17.85 10.02
C LEU A 139 -1.61 16.93 11.17
N TRP A 140 -0.35 17.02 11.60
CA TRP A 140 0.26 16.15 12.61
C TRP A 140 0.44 16.84 13.96
N CYS A 141 0.07 18.12 14.07
CA CYS A 141 0.28 18.91 15.28
C CYS A 141 -0.70 18.57 16.40
N HIS A 142 -1.77 17.85 16.10
CA HIS A 142 -2.78 17.46 17.08
C HIS A 142 -2.71 15.96 17.37
N ILE A 143 -2.60 15.60 18.64
CA ILE A 143 -2.51 14.21 19.11
C ILE A 143 -3.59 13.96 20.15
N ASP A 144 -4.53 13.10 19.78
CA ASP A 144 -5.58 12.58 20.65
C ASP A 144 -5.17 11.20 21.19
N LEU A 145 -4.97 11.11 22.51
CA LEU A 145 -4.67 9.86 23.20
C LEU A 145 -5.85 9.45 24.09
N SER A 146 -6.45 8.29 23.80
CA SER A 146 -7.43 7.66 24.67
C SER A 146 -6.77 6.48 25.39
N CYS A 147 -6.88 6.45 26.72
CA CYS A 147 -6.36 5.36 27.55
C CYS A 147 -7.26 4.10 27.53
N HIS A 148 -8.33 4.09 26.73
CA HIS A 148 -9.20 2.92 26.60
C HIS A 148 -8.46 1.75 25.93
N GLU A 149 -8.66 0.53 26.43
CA GLU A 149 -7.92 -0.66 25.98
C GLU A 149 -7.99 -0.87 24.45
N ILE A 150 -9.15 -0.62 23.85
CA ILE A 150 -9.42 -0.75 22.40
C ILE A 150 -8.54 0.21 21.56
N TYR A 151 -8.21 1.38 22.09
CA TYR A 151 -7.45 2.41 21.37
C TYR A 151 -5.97 2.49 21.78
N SER A 152 -5.57 1.69 22.77
CA SER A 152 -4.21 1.67 23.32
C SER A 152 -3.18 1.01 22.37
N VAL A 153 -3.64 0.11 21.49
CA VAL A 153 -2.76 -0.63 20.59
C VAL A 153 -2.15 0.32 19.55
N GLY A 154 -0.82 0.39 19.52
CA GLY A 154 -0.08 1.24 18.58
C GLY A 154 -0.09 2.73 18.90
N LEU A 155 -0.66 3.14 20.05
CA LEU A 155 -0.75 4.52 20.48
C LEU A 155 0.63 5.22 20.52
N ALA A 156 1.63 4.54 21.09
CA ALA A 156 2.99 5.05 21.14
C ALA A 156 3.63 5.20 19.74
N ALA A 157 3.32 4.30 18.81
CA ALA A 157 3.81 4.39 17.43
C ALA A 157 3.16 5.58 16.69
N ARG A 158 1.86 5.80 16.90
CA ARG A 158 1.12 6.94 16.35
C ARG A 158 1.66 8.26 16.90
N ALA A 159 1.80 8.37 18.22
CA ALA A 159 2.37 9.56 18.85
C ALA A 159 3.77 9.88 18.30
N ARG A 160 4.64 8.87 18.15
CA ARG A 160 5.96 9.04 17.51
C ARG A 160 5.86 9.53 16.07
N ALA A 161 4.92 8.99 15.29
CA ALA A 161 4.72 9.43 13.90
C ALA A 161 4.25 10.89 13.82
N HIS A 162 3.34 11.32 14.70
CA HIS A 162 2.90 12.71 14.79
C HIS A 162 4.05 13.65 15.16
N VAL A 163 4.81 13.32 16.22
CA VAL A 163 5.98 14.10 16.66
C VAL A 163 7.02 14.23 15.54
N ALA A 164 7.31 13.13 14.82
CA ALA A 164 8.28 13.17 13.73
C ALA A 164 7.81 14.02 12.55
N ARG A 165 6.49 14.08 12.28
CA ARG A 165 5.91 14.74 11.10
C ARG A 165 5.49 16.19 11.36
N SER A 166 5.26 16.59 12.61
CA SER A 166 5.01 18.00 12.99
C SER A 166 6.25 18.88 12.83
N GLY A 167 7.44 18.28 12.91
CA GLY A 167 8.71 19.02 12.87
C GLY A 167 8.82 19.96 14.08
N GLU A 168 9.12 21.23 13.81
CA GLU A 168 9.28 22.26 14.85
C GLU A 168 7.96 22.95 15.26
N LEU A 169 6.82 22.55 14.67
CA LEU A 169 5.54 23.14 15.05
C LEU A 169 5.12 22.68 16.46
N PRO A 170 4.48 23.57 17.25
CA PRO A 170 3.92 23.19 18.55
C PRO A 170 2.95 22.02 18.43
N LEU A 171 3.04 21.09 19.38
CA LEU A 171 2.13 19.95 19.48
C LEU A 171 1.05 20.23 20.52
N GLU A 172 -0.20 19.98 20.14
CA GLU A 172 -1.35 19.95 21.01
C GLU A 172 -1.65 18.49 21.36
N LEU A 173 -1.60 18.17 22.65
CA LEU A 173 -1.79 16.82 23.18
C LEU A 173 -3.03 16.80 24.06
N HIS A 174 -4.02 15.99 23.70
CA HIS A 174 -5.18 15.74 24.53
C HIS A 174 -5.17 14.30 25.01
N ILE A 175 -5.27 14.14 26.33
CA ILE A 175 -5.32 12.84 26.98
C ILE A 175 -6.67 12.70 27.63
N LEU A 176 -7.46 11.74 27.14
CA LEU A 176 -8.73 11.40 27.76
C LEU A 176 -8.53 10.28 28.78
N PHE A 177 -8.92 10.61 30.02
CA PHE A 177 -9.13 9.65 31.09
C PHE A 177 -10.64 9.55 31.31
N ARG A 178 -11.25 8.41 30.98
CA ARG A 178 -12.63 8.13 31.40
C ARG A 178 -12.56 7.56 32.82
N GLN A 179 -13.32 8.13 33.75
CA GLN A 179 -13.57 7.58 35.09
C GLN A 179 -14.43 6.32 34.99
#